data_AF-A0A8T2W1G8-F1
#
_entry.id   AF-A0A8T2W1G8-F1
#
_cell.length_a   1.000
_cell.length_b   1.000
_cell.length_c   1.000
_cell.angle_alpha   90.00
_cell.angle_beta   90.00
_cell.angle_gamma   90.00
#
_symmetry.space_group_name_H-M   'P 1'
#
loop_
_entity.id
_entity.type
_entity.pdbx_description
1 polymer ?
#
loop_
_entity_poly.entity_id
_entity_poly.type
_entity_poly.pdbx_seq_one_letter_code
_entity_poly.pdbx_strand_id
1 'polypeptide(L)'
;MALQALQGLCPSMHLACRLARPCFPPKSTLRSSFRSLKTGVKPKLCIAKASSDFGADLEKDINESTLAVDTMVQEISKTLFIDTATAYVVGETATAAAFQEAVATTVKTRLDTLNATFLPIINSYIESVDENGEEQRDLLGVLLAIKGQVLSQLAEQLPPEMRVIQKALEASSAEERMQLLRTETSSNSTPINPGSLAFTVARMIQDFEGADDEDAAEEIADRGLLARLCLLREELRQLADEADMTPWKKTGSSGDSSDVNVEVMVEGEDGYTSIEETSGDGDARTAAGAAAPTAGASPYTALRGVPAREVSFLKEIMGVASSEKRRSLLEAAFQGNPKPINGSGGNNKSETSSNYINVIRPGAFMDCIKALQSEMLGPQYGYGTETNQGTLVRLEEVWRESILVLEDIAGDANYMP
;
A
#
# COMPACT_ATOMS: atom_id res chain seq x y z
N MET A 1 -7.41 8.19 6.77
CA MET A 1 -8.46 8.38 5.74
C MET A 1 -8.11 7.70 4.41
N ALA A 2 -7.03 8.08 3.69
CA ALA A 2 -6.71 7.44 2.40
C ALA A 2 -6.48 5.90 2.49
N LEU A 3 -5.70 5.43 3.47
CA LEU A 3 -5.49 3.99 3.72
C LEU A 3 -6.79 3.27 4.16
N GLN A 4 -7.61 3.91 4.99
CA GLN A 4 -8.93 3.38 5.37
C GLN A 4 -9.91 3.31 4.20
N ALA A 5 -9.84 4.25 3.25
CA ALA A 5 -10.63 4.20 2.03
C ALA A 5 -10.20 3.01 1.16
N LEU A 6 -8.90 2.76 1.02
CA LEU A 6 -8.36 1.59 0.30
C LEU A 6 -8.77 0.26 0.96
N GLN A 7 -8.69 0.15 2.29
CA GLN A 7 -9.13 -1.03 3.04
C GLN A 7 -10.65 -1.26 2.94
N GLY A 8 -11.44 -0.20 2.80
CA GLY A 8 -12.91 -0.29 2.70
C GLY A 8 -13.46 -0.70 1.32
N LEU A 9 -12.61 -0.75 0.28
CA LEU A 9 -13.02 -0.90 -1.13
C LEU A 9 -12.69 -2.27 -1.77
N CYS A 10 -11.88 -3.14 -1.14
CA CYS A 10 -11.63 -4.52 -1.57
C CYS A 10 -12.47 -5.55 -0.77
N PRO A 11 -12.90 -6.70 -1.35
CA PRO A 11 -14.22 -6.85 -1.97
C PRO A 11 -15.32 -7.38 -1.02
N SER A 12 -16.41 -6.61 -0.88
CA SER A 12 -17.75 -7.14 -0.61
C SER A 12 -18.49 -7.58 -1.90
N MET A 13 -17.77 -7.73 -3.01
CA MET A 13 -18.34 -8.05 -4.33
C MET A 13 -19.10 -9.38 -4.38
N HIS A 14 -18.89 -10.30 -3.43
CA HIS A 14 -19.71 -11.50 -3.31
C HIS A 14 -21.06 -11.31 -2.62
N LEU A 15 -21.27 -10.24 -1.86
CA LEU A 15 -22.59 -9.92 -1.29
C LEU A 15 -23.47 -9.13 -2.26
N ALA A 16 -22.88 -8.24 -3.06
CA ALA A 16 -23.62 -7.38 -3.99
C ALA A 16 -24.33 -8.15 -5.13
N CYS A 17 -23.75 -9.27 -5.60
CA CYS A 17 -24.38 -10.07 -6.67
C CYS A 17 -25.59 -10.90 -6.21
N ARG A 18 -25.81 -11.12 -4.90
CA ARG A 18 -27.01 -11.83 -4.39
C ARG A 18 -28.23 -10.93 -4.18
N LEU A 19 -28.09 -9.60 -4.29
CA LEU A 19 -29.15 -8.62 -4.00
C LEU A 19 -29.68 -7.89 -5.23
N ALA A 20 -29.25 -8.24 -6.45
CA ALA A 20 -29.65 -7.59 -7.69
C ALA A 20 -31.06 -7.99 -8.21
N ARG A 21 -32.07 -7.97 -7.33
CA ARG A 21 -33.46 -7.79 -7.74
C ARG A 21 -34.06 -6.63 -6.93
N PRO A 22 -34.32 -5.47 -7.54
CA PRO A 22 -35.03 -4.39 -6.88
C PRO A 22 -36.51 -4.79 -6.73
N CYS A 23 -36.83 -5.49 -5.65
CA CYS A 23 -38.21 -5.66 -5.19
C CYS A 23 -38.60 -4.38 -4.46
N PHE A 24 -39.12 -3.39 -5.19
CA PHE A 24 -39.77 -2.23 -4.58
C PHE A 24 -40.96 -2.70 -3.73
N PRO A 25 -41.02 -2.38 -2.42
CA PRO A 25 -42.16 -2.77 -1.61
C PRO A 25 -43.37 -1.87 -1.90
N PRO A 26 -44.60 -2.37 -1.65
CA PRO A 26 -45.81 -1.57 -1.75
C PRO A 26 -45.81 -0.41 -0.73
N LYS A 27 -46.46 0.69 -1.12
CA LYS A 27 -46.47 2.05 -0.54
C LYS A 27 -46.74 2.20 0.98
N SER A 28 -47.05 1.14 1.71
CA SER A 28 -47.45 1.20 3.12
C SER A 28 -46.33 0.91 4.13
N THR A 29 -45.20 0.33 3.74
CA THR A 29 -44.13 -0.09 4.67
C THR A 29 -43.12 1.01 5.03
N LEU A 30 -42.89 1.99 4.17
CA LEU A 30 -41.93 3.07 4.47
C LEU A 30 -42.33 3.94 5.67
N ARG A 31 -43.63 4.07 5.99
CA ARG A 31 -44.05 4.87 7.16
C ARG A 31 -43.88 4.14 8.50
N SER A 32 -43.91 2.81 8.54
CA SER A 32 -43.77 2.03 9.78
C SER A 32 -42.32 1.83 10.17
N SER A 33 -41.43 1.52 9.22
CA SER A 33 -40.00 1.29 9.52
C SER A 33 -39.30 2.56 10.01
N PHE A 34 -39.70 3.75 9.53
CA PHE A 34 -39.11 5.02 9.96
C PHE A 34 -39.62 5.53 11.32
N ARG A 35 -40.79 5.09 11.81
CA ARG A 35 -41.21 5.40 13.20
C ARG A 35 -40.36 4.65 14.23
N SER A 36 -39.77 3.52 13.85
CA SER A 36 -38.90 2.71 14.73
C SER A 36 -37.52 3.34 14.98
N LEU A 37 -37.06 4.28 14.13
CA LEU A 37 -35.79 5.00 14.35
C LEU A 37 -35.83 5.91 15.58
N LYS A 38 -37.02 6.39 16.00
CA LYS A 38 -37.17 7.11 17.27
C LYS A 38 -37.11 6.20 18.50
N THR A 39 -37.22 4.88 18.32
CA THR A 39 -37.14 3.89 19.38
C THR A 39 -35.84 3.08 19.28
N GLY A 40 -34.70 3.77 19.39
CA GLY A 40 -33.60 3.29 20.21
C GLY A 40 -32.73 2.13 19.70
N VAL A 41 -32.42 2.05 18.41
CA VAL A 41 -31.22 1.29 17.98
C VAL A 41 -30.01 2.17 18.30
N LYS A 42 -29.50 2.08 19.53
CA LYS A 42 -28.22 2.68 19.89
C LYS A 42 -27.13 1.74 19.39
N PRO A 43 -26.26 2.16 18.45
CA PRO A 43 -25.17 1.32 17.99
C PRO A 43 -24.28 0.96 19.18
N LYS A 44 -23.97 -0.33 19.31
CA LYS A 44 -23.14 -0.84 20.41
C LYS A 44 -21.67 -0.63 20.06
N LEU A 45 -21.18 0.62 20.12
CA LEU A 45 -19.76 0.89 19.95
C LEU A 45 -18.99 0.40 21.19
N CYS A 46 -18.29 -0.73 21.04
CA CYS A 46 -17.33 -1.22 22.02
C CYS A 46 -16.03 -0.41 21.90
N ILE A 47 -15.99 0.80 22.46
CA ILE A 47 -14.76 1.60 22.52
C ILE A 47 -14.02 1.28 23.82
N ALA A 48 -12.80 0.76 23.70
CA ALA A 48 -11.91 0.53 24.84
C ALA A 48 -11.64 1.86 25.56
N LYS A 49 -11.67 1.86 26.90
CA LYS A 49 -11.47 3.05 27.74
C LYS A 49 -10.11 3.71 27.46
N ALA A 50 -10.12 4.78 26.67
CA ALA A 50 -9.00 5.70 26.56
C ALA A 50 -8.96 6.68 27.74
N SER A 51 -7.82 7.32 27.96
CA SER A 51 -7.58 8.31 29.03
C SER A 51 -8.62 9.43 29.02
N SER A 52 -8.94 9.97 30.22
CA SER A 52 -10.10 10.85 30.47
C SER A 52 -10.20 12.09 29.58
N ASP A 53 -9.06 12.61 29.11
CA ASP A 53 -9.01 13.87 28.38
C ASP A 53 -9.15 13.66 26.87
N PHE A 54 -8.66 12.53 26.33
CA PHE A 54 -8.91 12.12 24.94
C PHE A 54 -10.36 11.67 24.72
N GLY A 55 -11.03 11.23 25.80
CA GLY A 55 -12.40 10.73 25.73
C GLY A 55 -13.42 11.80 25.34
N ALA A 56 -13.24 13.05 25.78
CA ALA A 56 -14.23 14.10 25.55
C ALA A 56 -14.30 14.57 24.08
N ASP A 57 -13.15 14.77 23.45
CA ASP A 57 -13.07 15.16 22.03
C ASP A 57 -13.56 14.01 21.13
N LEU A 58 -13.18 12.76 21.45
CA LEU A 58 -13.65 11.58 20.73
C LEU A 58 -15.17 11.38 20.88
N GLU A 59 -15.73 11.57 22.07
CA GLU A 59 -17.18 11.47 22.29
C GLU A 59 -17.94 12.54 21.51
N LYS A 60 -17.40 13.76 21.43
CA LYS A 60 -17.94 14.81 20.59
C LYS A 60 -17.91 14.41 19.11
N ASP A 61 -16.78 13.92 18.61
CA ASP A 61 -16.64 13.48 17.22
C ASP A 61 -17.62 12.35 16.88
N ILE A 62 -17.80 11.38 17.79
CA ILE A 62 -18.77 10.28 17.63
C ILE A 62 -20.20 10.81 17.56
N ASN A 63 -20.56 11.74 18.45
CA ASN A 63 -21.90 12.34 18.47
C ASN A 63 -22.17 13.15 17.19
N GLU A 64 -21.17 13.90 16.71
CA GLU A 64 -21.26 14.65 15.46
C GLU A 64 -21.42 13.72 14.24
N SER A 65 -20.63 12.64 14.14
CA SER A 65 -20.80 11.64 13.08
C SER A 65 -22.16 10.95 13.14
N THR A 66 -22.64 10.61 14.34
CA THR A 66 -23.94 9.95 14.54
C THR A 66 -25.06 10.85 14.07
N LEU A 67 -25.02 12.13 14.46
CA LEU A 67 -25.96 13.15 14.00
C LEU A 67 -25.88 13.33 12.47
N ALA A 68 -24.68 13.29 11.89
CA ALA A 68 -24.50 13.38 10.44
C ALA A 68 -25.17 12.23 9.70
N VAL A 69 -24.99 10.97 10.15
CA VAL A 69 -25.65 9.79 9.58
C VAL A 69 -27.17 9.92 9.66
N ASP A 70 -27.71 10.24 10.84
CA ASP A 70 -29.16 10.40 11.04
C ASP A 70 -29.74 11.50 10.14
N THR A 71 -29.03 12.61 10.01
CA THR A 71 -29.46 13.74 9.19
C THR A 71 -29.44 13.36 7.69
N MET A 72 -28.39 12.69 7.22
CA MET A 72 -28.31 12.22 5.84
C MET A 72 -29.45 11.25 5.51
N VAL A 73 -29.70 10.27 6.38
CA VAL A 73 -30.78 9.30 6.20
C VAL A 73 -32.13 10.01 6.15
N GLN A 74 -32.39 10.98 7.03
CA GLN A 74 -33.62 11.76 7.02
C GLN A 74 -33.79 12.61 5.75
N GLU A 75 -32.72 13.27 5.29
CA GLU A 75 -32.73 14.07 4.08
C GLU A 75 -33.01 13.22 2.83
N ILE A 76 -32.29 12.10 2.68
CA ILE A 76 -32.48 11.16 1.57
C ILE A 76 -33.90 10.57 1.60
N SER A 77 -34.41 10.25 2.79
CA SER A 77 -35.78 9.72 2.91
C SER A 77 -36.83 10.78 2.53
N LYS A 78 -36.57 12.05 2.86
CA LYS A 78 -37.46 13.16 2.51
C LYS A 78 -37.45 13.45 1.00
N THR A 79 -36.27 13.44 0.36
CA THR A 79 -36.16 13.64 -1.10
C THR A 79 -36.85 12.48 -1.84
N LEU A 80 -36.58 11.23 -1.46
CA LEU A 80 -37.26 10.06 -2.01
C LEU A 80 -38.78 10.11 -1.84
N PHE A 81 -39.26 10.60 -0.70
CA PHE A 81 -40.70 10.74 -0.48
C PHE A 81 -41.32 11.79 -1.42
N ILE A 82 -40.64 12.92 -1.62
CA ILE A 82 -41.07 13.96 -2.55
C ILE A 82 -41.05 13.41 -3.98
N ASP A 83 -39.98 12.75 -4.40
CA ASP A 83 -39.85 12.18 -5.75
C ASP A 83 -40.88 11.09 -6.03
N THR A 84 -41.21 10.28 -5.03
CA THR A 84 -42.27 9.27 -5.17
C THR A 84 -43.64 9.93 -5.29
N ALA A 85 -43.88 11.03 -4.55
CA ALA A 85 -45.14 11.77 -4.62
C ALA A 85 -45.29 12.52 -5.94
N THR A 86 -44.22 13.14 -6.46
CA THR A 86 -44.22 13.81 -7.77
C THR A 86 -44.39 12.80 -8.89
N ALA A 87 -43.67 11.68 -8.86
CA ALA A 87 -43.82 10.58 -9.82
C ALA A 87 -45.28 10.07 -9.85
N TYR A 88 -45.92 9.92 -8.68
CA TYR A 88 -47.34 9.54 -8.61
C TYR A 88 -48.29 10.58 -9.24
N VAL A 89 -48.01 11.87 -9.08
CA VAL A 89 -48.83 12.95 -9.67
C VAL A 89 -48.62 13.03 -11.19
N VAL A 90 -47.40 12.82 -11.67
CA VAL A 90 -47.03 12.89 -13.09
C VAL A 90 -47.39 11.60 -13.84
N GLY A 91 -47.58 10.48 -13.13
CA GLY A 91 -47.84 9.17 -13.73
C GLY A 91 -46.57 8.42 -14.14
N GLU A 92 -45.40 8.86 -13.65
CA GLU A 92 -44.10 8.23 -13.86
C GLU A 92 -43.73 7.34 -12.66
N THR A 93 -42.75 6.45 -12.83
CA THR A 93 -42.21 5.62 -11.74
C THR A 93 -40.90 6.23 -11.23
N ALA A 94 -40.76 6.38 -9.91
CA ALA A 94 -39.49 6.75 -9.31
C ALA A 94 -38.39 5.75 -9.74
N THR A 95 -37.31 6.26 -10.32
CA THR A 95 -36.24 5.44 -10.88
C THR A 95 -35.13 5.21 -9.86
N ALA A 96 -34.38 4.12 -10.02
CA ALA A 96 -33.17 3.88 -9.24
C ALA A 96 -32.12 5.01 -9.41
N ALA A 97 -32.14 5.71 -10.56
CA ALA A 97 -31.29 6.86 -10.81
C ALA A 97 -31.60 8.03 -9.87
N ALA A 98 -32.89 8.34 -9.64
CA ALA A 98 -33.29 9.40 -8.71
C ALA A 98 -32.81 9.12 -7.28
N PHE A 99 -32.84 7.86 -6.85
CA PHE A 99 -32.29 7.47 -5.55
C PHE A 99 -30.78 7.73 -5.46
N GLN A 100 -30.01 7.27 -6.45
CA GLN A 100 -28.56 7.47 -6.46
C GLN A 100 -28.19 8.96 -6.54
N GLU A 101 -28.94 9.76 -7.30
CA GLU A 101 -28.74 11.21 -7.40
C GLU A 101 -29.04 11.92 -6.07
N ALA A 102 -30.10 11.51 -5.38
CA ALA A 102 -30.42 12.04 -4.05
C ALA A 102 -29.30 11.75 -3.06
N VAL A 103 -28.79 10.51 -3.03
CA VAL A 103 -27.66 10.10 -2.18
C VAL A 103 -26.40 10.88 -2.54
N ALA A 104 -26.05 10.97 -3.83
CA ALA A 104 -24.88 11.72 -4.31
C ALA A 104 -24.94 13.19 -3.92
N THR A 105 -26.09 13.81 -4.06
CA THR A 105 -26.30 15.23 -3.72
C THR A 105 -26.17 15.45 -2.21
N THR A 106 -26.84 14.64 -1.39
CA THR A 106 -26.78 14.75 0.08
C THR A 106 -25.39 14.47 0.64
N VAL A 107 -24.65 13.51 0.07
CA VAL A 107 -23.28 13.25 0.49
C VAL A 107 -22.37 14.40 0.08
N LYS A 108 -22.50 14.93 -1.14
CA LYS A 108 -21.67 16.02 -1.66
C LYS A 108 -21.79 17.30 -0.84
N THR A 109 -22.99 17.64 -0.36
CA THR A 109 -23.20 18.85 0.46
C THR A 109 -22.60 18.74 1.87
N ARG A 110 -22.33 17.52 2.33
CA ARG A 110 -21.89 17.24 3.70
C ARG A 110 -20.48 16.69 3.79
N LEU A 111 -19.82 16.44 2.66
CA LEU A 111 -18.49 15.81 2.61
C LEU A 111 -17.46 16.56 3.46
N ASP A 112 -17.48 17.90 3.42
CA ASP A 112 -16.54 18.75 4.18
C ASP A 112 -16.77 18.71 5.71
N THR A 113 -17.94 18.22 6.13
CA THR A 113 -18.31 18.10 7.56
C THR A 113 -18.05 16.70 8.12
N LEU A 114 -17.63 15.74 7.28
CA LEU A 114 -17.37 14.38 7.72
C LEU A 114 -16.00 14.28 8.39
N ASN A 115 -15.98 13.63 9.55
CA ASN A 115 -14.78 13.34 10.33
C ASN A 115 -14.36 11.87 10.19
N ALA A 116 -13.19 11.53 10.72
CA ALA A 116 -12.61 10.18 10.62
C ALA A 116 -13.47 9.10 11.31
N THR A 117 -14.32 9.47 12.27
CA THR A 117 -15.22 8.55 13.00
C THR A 117 -16.48 8.19 12.22
N PHE A 118 -16.80 8.90 11.12
CA PHE A 118 -18.01 8.66 10.33
C PHE A 118 -18.08 7.24 9.73
N LEU A 119 -17.01 6.78 9.07
CA LEU A 119 -16.98 5.46 8.42
C LEU A 119 -17.09 4.29 9.43
N PRO A 120 -16.39 4.30 10.57
CA PRO A 120 -16.62 3.33 11.63
C PRO A 120 -18.07 3.31 12.14
N ILE A 121 -18.68 4.48 12.31
CA ILE A 121 -20.05 4.59 12.82
C ILE A 121 -21.04 4.05 11.80
N ILE A 122 -20.96 4.44 10.53
CA ILE A 122 -21.88 3.90 9.51
C ILE A 122 -21.74 2.39 9.35
N ASN A 123 -20.53 1.82 9.50
CA ASN A 123 -20.33 0.37 9.54
C ASN A 123 -21.04 -0.27 10.73
N SER A 124 -20.94 0.32 11.94
CA SER A 124 -21.66 -0.16 13.12
C SER A 124 -23.18 -0.11 12.94
N TYR A 125 -23.70 0.92 12.25
CA TYR A 125 -25.12 0.98 11.88
C TYR A 125 -25.50 -0.12 10.88
N ILE A 126 -24.67 -0.36 9.85
CA ILE A 126 -24.90 -1.42 8.86
C ILE A 126 -24.96 -2.79 9.56
N GLU A 127 -24.00 -3.09 10.43
CA GLU A 127 -23.96 -4.33 11.22
C GLU A 127 -25.20 -4.48 12.11
N SER A 128 -25.54 -3.41 12.85
CA SER A 128 -26.72 -3.40 13.73
C SER A 128 -28.02 -3.63 12.96
N VAL A 129 -28.13 -3.09 11.74
CA VAL A 129 -29.31 -3.24 10.88
C VAL A 129 -29.37 -4.64 10.27
N ASP A 130 -28.23 -5.19 9.85
CA ASP A 130 -28.14 -6.55 9.27
C ASP A 130 -28.51 -7.63 10.30
N GLU A 131 -28.10 -7.46 11.56
CA GLU A 131 -28.48 -8.34 12.68
C GLU A 131 -30.00 -8.34 12.96
N ASN A 132 -30.69 -7.23 12.68
CA ASN A 132 -32.13 -7.08 12.94
C ASN A 132 -33.03 -7.66 11.83
N GLY A 133 -32.47 -8.19 10.74
CA GLY A 133 -33.19 -8.97 9.74
C GLY A 133 -34.04 -8.16 8.72
N GLU A 134 -35.07 -8.81 8.15
CA GLU A 134 -35.78 -8.29 6.95
C GLU A 134 -36.54 -6.96 7.17
N GLU A 135 -36.92 -6.65 8.41
CA GLU A 135 -37.76 -5.47 8.73
C GLU A 135 -37.07 -4.13 8.42
N GLN A 136 -35.73 -4.13 8.33
CA GLN A 136 -34.92 -2.94 8.09
C GLN A 136 -34.11 -3.00 6.79
N ARG A 137 -34.46 -3.90 5.85
CA ARG A 137 -33.78 -4.00 4.55
C ARG A 137 -33.70 -2.69 3.77
N ASP A 138 -34.77 -1.88 3.82
CA ASP A 138 -34.80 -0.59 3.13
C ASP A 138 -33.75 0.37 3.71
N LEU A 139 -33.59 0.40 5.04
CA LEU A 139 -32.58 1.22 5.72
C LEU A 139 -31.17 0.72 5.42
N LEU A 140 -30.95 -0.60 5.40
CA LEU A 140 -29.68 -1.20 5.03
C LEU A 140 -29.24 -0.75 3.62
N GLY A 141 -30.18 -0.76 2.66
CA GLY A 141 -29.94 -0.28 1.30
C GLY A 141 -29.51 1.19 1.27
N VAL A 142 -30.13 2.04 2.06
CA VAL A 142 -29.77 3.47 2.17
C VAL A 142 -28.39 3.64 2.81
N LEU A 143 -28.09 2.95 3.91
CA LEU A 143 -26.79 3.05 4.58
C LEU A 143 -25.63 2.56 3.71
N LEU A 144 -25.83 1.46 2.98
CA LEU A 144 -24.85 0.95 2.02
C LEU A 144 -24.65 1.93 0.86
N ALA A 145 -25.72 2.55 0.35
CA ALA A 145 -25.62 3.57 -0.69
C ALA A 145 -24.86 4.82 -0.21
N ILE A 146 -25.14 5.30 1.01
CA ILE A 146 -24.41 6.42 1.62
C ILE A 146 -22.92 6.06 1.77
N LYS A 147 -22.61 4.90 2.35
CA LYS A 147 -21.23 4.43 2.51
C LYS A 147 -20.50 4.37 1.17
N GLY A 148 -21.11 3.73 0.16
CA GLY A 148 -20.51 3.60 -1.17
C GLY A 148 -20.27 4.97 -1.83
N GLN A 149 -21.22 5.89 -1.71
CA GLN A 149 -21.10 7.22 -2.28
C GLN A 149 -20.05 8.08 -1.56
N VAL A 150 -19.94 7.99 -0.24
CA VAL A 150 -18.87 8.66 0.54
C VAL A 150 -17.51 8.16 0.10
N LEU A 151 -17.34 6.83 0.00
CA LEU A 151 -16.08 6.24 -0.47
C LEU A 151 -15.74 6.67 -1.90
N SER A 152 -16.74 6.73 -2.80
CA SER A 152 -16.54 7.22 -4.18
C SER A 152 -16.10 8.68 -4.22
N GLN A 153 -16.72 9.56 -3.43
CA GLN A 153 -16.34 10.98 -3.41
C GLN A 153 -14.98 11.20 -2.76
N LEU A 154 -14.65 10.43 -1.71
CA LEU A 154 -13.31 10.44 -1.13
C LEU A 154 -12.27 9.96 -2.14
N ALA A 155 -12.57 8.93 -2.94
CA ALA A 155 -11.69 8.45 -4.01
C ALA A 155 -11.44 9.52 -5.09
N GLU A 156 -12.48 10.31 -5.44
CA GLU A 156 -12.35 11.45 -6.36
C GLU A 156 -11.48 12.59 -5.82
N GLN A 157 -11.36 12.72 -4.49
CA GLN A 157 -10.50 13.71 -3.85
C GLN A 157 -9.05 13.23 -3.65
N LEU A 158 -8.76 11.95 -3.87
CA LEU A 158 -7.40 11.42 -3.71
C LEU A 158 -6.44 12.10 -4.70
N PRO A 159 -5.16 12.28 -4.35
CA PRO A 159 -4.13 12.67 -5.31
C PRO A 159 -4.09 11.70 -6.50
N PRO A 160 -3.72 12.15 -7.71
CA PRO A 160 -3.73 11.31 -8.91
C PRO A 160 -2.86 10.06 -8.75
N GLU A 161 -1.71 10.16 -8.06
CA GLU A 161 -0.82 9.04 -7.78
C GLU A 161 -1.53 7.94 -6.98
N MET A 162 -2.33 8.34 -5.99
CA MET A 162 -3.08 7.43 -5.14
C MET A 162 -4.22 6.75 -5.89
N ARG A 163 -4.86 7.44 -6.84
CA ARG A 163 -5.91 6.84 -7.68
C ARG A 163 -5.35 5.77 -8.60
N VAL A 164 -4.15 5.98 -9.15
CA VAL A 164 -3.47 4.96 -9.96
C VAL A 164 -3.14 3.73 -9.11
N ILE A 165 -2.61 3.93 -7.90
CA ILE A 165 -2.36 2.84 -6.94
C ILE A 165 -3.66 2.11 -6.63
N GLN A 166 -4.75 2.82 -6.34
CA GLN A 166 -6.06 2.22 -6.06
C GLN A 166 -6.54 1.35 -7.23
N LYS A 167 -6.57 1.90 -8.45
CA LYS A 167 -6.98 1.14 -9.65
C LYS A 167 -6.11 -0.09 -9.86
N ALA A 168 -4.80 0.01 -9.61
CA ALA A 168 -3.89 -1.11 -9.73
C ALA A 168 -4.15 -2.18 -8.65
N LEU A 169 -4.51 -1.81 -7.43
CA LEU A 169 -4.87 -2.77 -6.36
C LEU A 169 -6.22 -3.46 -6.61
N GLU A 170 -7.13 -2.82 -7.37
CA GLU A 170 -8.42 -3.39 -7.79
C GLU A 170 -8.30 -4.37 -8.96
N ALA A 171 -7.22 -4.30 -9.74
CA ALA A 171 -7.00 -5.18 -10.88
C ALA A 171 -6.72 -6.62 -10.45
N SER A 172 -7.30 -7.55 -11.22
CA SER A 172 -7.40 -8.97 -10.86
C SER A 172 -6.18 -9.80 -11.24
N SER A 173 -5.30 -9.26 -12.10
CA SER A 173 -4.14 -9.95 -12.63
C SER A 173 -2.94 -9.00 -12.75
N ALA A 174 -1.73 -9.56 -12.67
CA ALA A 174 -0.49 -8.81 -12.86
C ALA A 174 -0.40 -8.16 -14.25
N GLU A 175 -0.93 -8.83 -15.30
CA GLU A 175 -0.94 -8.29 -16.65
C GLU A 175 -1.85 -7.06 -16.78
N GLU A 176 -3.04 -7.13 -16.21
CA GLU A 176 -3.99 -6.01 -16.15
C GLU A 176 -3.37 -4.84 -15.37
N ARG A 177 -2.75 -5.11 -14.22
CA ARG A 177 -2.02 -4.10 -13.42
C ARG A 177 -0.91 -3.43 -14.23
N MET A 178 -0.03 -4.20 -14.84
CA MET A 178 1.09 -3.68 -15.63
C MET A 178 0.61 -2.86 -16.83
N GLN A 179 -0.46 -3.28 -17.51
CA GLN A 179 -1.05 -2.50 -18.60
C GLN A 179 -1.61 -1.17 -18.09
N LEU A 180 -2.38 -1.19 -16.99
CA LEU A 180 -2.89 0.03 -16.36
C LEU A 180 -1.76 0.98 -15.99
N LEU A 181 -0.73 0.49 -15.31
CA LEU A 181 0.43 1.29 -14.92
C LEU A 181 1.15 1.88 -16.14
N ARG A 182 1.35 1.11 -17.21
CA ARG A 182 1.93 1.62 -18.47
C ARG A 182 1.05 2.69 -19.10
N THR A 183 -0.28 2.52 -19.11
CA THR A 183 -1.18 3.53 -19.68
C THR A 183 -1.18 4.84 -18.88
N GLU A 184 -1.18 4.76 -17.55
CA GLU A 184 -1.20 5.93 -16.68
C GLU A 184 0.17 6.64 -16.65
N THR A 185 1.28 5.91 -16.73
CA THR A 185 2.64 6.48 -16.80
C THR A 185 2.98 7.06 -18.18
N SER A 186 2.42 6.51 -19.27
CA SER A 186 2.59 7.03 -20.63
C SER A 186 1.57 8.10 -21.04
N SER A 187 0.57 8.36 -20.19
CA SER A 187 -0.47 9.34 -20.48
C SER A 187 0.10 10.77 -20.51
N ASN A 188 -0.15 11.48 -21.61
CA ASN A 188 0.34 12.83 -21.85
C ASN A 188 -0.32 13.91 -20.95
N SER A 189 -1.41 13.59 -20.24
CA SER A 189 -2.16 14.60 -19.48
C SER A 189 -1.46 15.02 -18.19
N THR A 190 -0.79 14.09 -17.52
CA THR A 190 0.02 14.29 -16.30
C THR A 190 0.95 13.09 -16.16
N PRO A 191 2.19 13.14 -16.68
CA PRO A 191 3.09 12.00 -16.61
C PRO A 191 3.47 11.74 -15.14
N ILE A 192 2.97 10.65 -14.58
CA ILE A 192 3.34 10.21 -13.24
C ILE A 192 4.62 9.37 -13.36
N ASN A 193 5.65 9.73 -12.61
CA ASN A 193 6.91 9.00 -12.62
C ASN A 193 6.73 7.64 -11.88
N PRO A 194 7.04 6.49 -12.52
CA PRO A 194 6.91 5.17 -11.90
C PRO A 194 7.79 5.00 -10.66
N GLY A 195 8.98 5.61 -10.63
CA GLY A 195 9.86 5.61 -9.45
C GLY A 195 9.26 6.39 -8.28
N SER A 196 8.54 7.49 -8.55
CA SER A 196 7.82 8.23 -7.50
C SER A 196 6.65 7.40 -6.94
N LEU A 197 5.92 6.68 -7.79
CA LEU A 197 4.88 5.75 -7.35
C LEU A 197 5.46 4.61 -6.53
N ALA A 198 6.57 4.01 -6.97
CA ALA A 198 7.26 2.95 -6.25
C ALA A 198 7.68 3.39 -4.83
N PHE A 199 8.17 4.62 -4.70
CA PHE A 199 8.51 5.21 -3.40
C PHE A 199 7.28 5.42 -2.51
N THR A 200 6.17 5.93 -3.06
CA THR A 200 4.91 6.09 -2.32
C THR A 200 4.38 4.74 -1.83
N VAL A 201 4.39 3.70 -2.67
CA VAL A 201 3.98 2.35 -2.28
C VAL A 201 4.92 1.76 -1.23
N ALA A 202 6.25 1.96 -1.37
CA ALA A 202 7.21 1.52 -0.37
C ALA A 202 6.95 2.14 1.01
N ARG A 203 6.59 3.42 1.06
CA ARG A 203 6.20 4.09 2.30
C ARG A 203 4.92 3.51 2.90
N MET A 204 3.91 3.20 2.08
CA MET A 204 2.69 2.54 2.57
C MET A 204 2.98 1.16 3.15
N ILE A 205 3.86 0.38 2.51
CA ILE A 205 4.28 -0.93 3.02
C ILE A 205 4.95 -0.76 4.38
N GLN A 206 5.86 0.21 4.53
CA GLN A 206 6.50 0.50 5.81
C GLN A 206 5.49 0.90 6.88
N ASP A 207 4.54 1.77 6.55
CA ASP A 207 3.46 2.18 7.47
C ASP A 207 2.58 0.98 7.86
N PHE A 208 2.40 0.00 6.96
CA PHE A 208 1.58 -1.20 7.18
C PHE A 208 2.29 -2.29 8.00
N GLU A 209 3.59 -2.44 7.78
CA GLU A 209 4.45 -3.40 8.49
C GLU A 209 4.84 -2.90 9.89
N GLY A 210 4.50 -1.65 10.23
CA GLY A 210 4.87 -1.00 11.46
C GLY A 210 6.31 -0.46 11.43
N ALA A 211 6.53 0.62 12.19
CA ALA A 211 7.88 1.10 12.47
C ALA A 211 8.69 -0.01 13.17
N ASP A 212 10.03 0.04 13.07
CA ASP A 212 10.99 -0.98 13.55
C ASP A 212 10.98 -1.30 15.05
N ASP A 213 9.91 -0.98 15.77
CA ASP A 213 9.69 -1.36 17.15
C ASP A 213 9.52 -2.88 17.23
N GLU A 214 10.62 -3.55 17.56
CA GLU A 214 10.77 -5.01 17.64
C GLU A 214 9.77 -5.73 18.55
N ASP A 215 9.09 -4.98 19.42
CA ASP A 215 8.07 -5.44 20.38
C ASP A 215 6.63 -5.22 19.90
N ALA A 216 6.42 -4.44 18.84
CA ALA A 216 5.12 -4.12 18.26
C ALA A 216 4.83 -4.96 17.02
N ALA A 217 5.21 -6.25 17.05
CA ALA A 217 4.81 -7.25 16.06
C ALA A 217 3.30 -7.58 16.20
N GLU A 218 2.48 -6.53 16.19
CA GLU A 218 1.04 -6.60 16.11
C GLU A 218 0.65 -7.35 14.84
N GLU A 219 -0.40 -8.14 15.00
CA GLU A 219 -1.04 -8.90 13.94
C GLU A 219 -1.29 -8.00 12.71
N ILE A 220 -0.57 -8.27 11.62
CA ILE A 220 -0.74 -7.55 10.35
C ILE A 220 -2.21 -7.70 9.92
N ALA A 221 -2.96 -6.60 9.97
CA ALA A 221 -4.42 -6.61 9.88
C ALA A 221 -4.96 -7.19 8.55
N ASP A 222 -4.25 -6.95 7.43
CA ASP A 222 -4.60 -7.52 6.13
C ASP A 222 -3.34 -7.91 5.34
N ARG A 223 -2.96 -9.18 5.47
CA ARG A 223 -1.80 -9.75 4.75
C ARG A 223 -2.02 -9.82 3.24
N GLY A 224 -3.27 -9.95 2.78
CA GLY A 224 -3.59 -10.00 1.36
C GLY A 224 -3.33 -8.65 0.70
N LEU A 225 -3.77 -7.56 1.34
CA LEU A 225 -3.48 -6.20 0.88
C LEU A 225 -1.98 -5.90 0.89
N LEU A 226 -1.27 -6.30 1.96
CA LEU A 226 0.19 -6.14 2.03
C LEU A 226 0.90 -6.87 0.88
N ALA A 227 0.47 -8.10 0.58
CA ALA A 227 1.03 -8.87 -0.52
C ALA A 227 0.80 -8.16 -1.87
N ARG A 228 -0.42 -7.65 -2.13
CA ARG A 228 -0.73 -6.87 -3.33
C ARG A 228 0.11 -5.60 -3.44
N LEU A 229 0.33 -4.88 -2.34
CA LEU A 229 1.20 -3.70 -2.32
C LEU A 229 2.66 -4.07 -2.63
N CYS A 230 3.15 -5.18 -2.09
CA CYS A 230 4.50 -5.67 -2.37
C CYS A 230 4.68 -6.03 -3.85
N LEU A 231 3.69 -6.71 -4.46
CA LEU A 231 3.66 -7.03 -5.88
C LEU A 231 3.64 -5.75 -6.73
N LEU A 232 2.73 -4.81 -6.40
CA LEU A 232 2.61 -3.53 -7.09
C LEU A 232 3.92 -2.74 -7.06
N ARG A 233 4.62 -2.73 -5.92
CA ARG A 233 5.93 -2.07 -5.80
C ARG A 233 6.95 -2.68 -6.75
N GLU A 234 6.97 -4.00 -6.91
CA GLU A 234 7.92 -4.67 -7.78
C GLU A 234 7.58 -4.48 -9.26
N GLU A 235 6.31 -4.49 -9.62
CA GLU A 235 5.81 -4.10 -10.95
C GLU A 235 6.24 -2.65 -11.30
N LEU A 236 6.10 -1.72 -10.35
CA LEU A 236 6.54 -0.34 -10.53
C LEU A 236 8.06 -0.20 -10.65
N ARG A 237 8.84 -1.01 -9.93
CA ARG A 237 10.31 -1.07 -10.10
C ARG A 237 10.70 -1.57 -11.48
N GLN A 238 10.04 -2.63 -11.96
CA GLN A 238 10.25 -3.12 -13.33
C GLN A 238 9.96 -2.03 -14.37
N LEU A 239 8.89 -1.26 -14.19
CA LEU A 239 8.58 -0.12 -15.07
C LEU A 239 9.59 1.02 -14.97
N ALA A 240 10.11 1.30 -13.78
CA ALA A 240 11.17 2.29 -13.60
C ALA A 240 12.47 1.86 -14.29
N ASP A 241 12.86 0.59 -14.13
CA ASP A 241 14.01 0.00 -14.80
C ASP A 241 13.82 0.00 -16.33
N GLU A 242 12.62 -0.31 -16.84
CA GLU A 242 12.26 -0.19 -18.26
C GLU A 242 12.41 1.26 -18.77
N ALA A 243 11.96 2.25 -17.98
CA ALA A 243 12.05 3.66 -18.32
C ALA A 243 13.51 4.15 -18.36
N ASP A 244 14.31 3.81 -17.35
CA ASP A 244 15.73 4.15 -17.26
C ASP A 244 16.56 3.45 -18.34
N MET A 245 16.16 2.23 -18.73
CA MET A 245 16.78 1.47 -19.82
C MET A 245 16.40 1.98 -21.21
N THR A 246 15.45 2.92 -21.39
CA THR A 246 15.20 3.51 -22.72
C THR A 246 16.36 4.41 -23.12
N PRO A 247 17.29 3.95 -23.97
CA PRO A 247 18.41 4.77 -24.37
C PRO A 247 17.91 5.66 -25.51
N TRP A 248 18.21 6.96 -25.48
CA TRP A 248 18.44 7.67 -26.74
C TRP A 248 17.22 7.73 -27.69
N LYS A 249 16.06 8.26 -27.27
CA LYS A 249 15.34 9.10 -28.25
C LYS A 249 16.05 10.44 -28.28
N LYS A 250 17.13 10.47 -29.06
CA LYS A 250 17.78 11.66 -29.59
C LYS A 250 16.75 12.76 -29.83
N THR A 251 16.62 13.67 -28.89
CA THR A 251 16.78 15.08 -29.23
C THR A 251 18.30 15.23 -29.49
N GLY A 252 18.84 14.85 -30.65
CA GLY A 252 18.28 15.25 -31.92
C GLY A 252 18.14 16.77 -32.02
N SER A 253 18.78 17.53 -31.12
CA SER A 253 19.17 18.91 -31.37
C SER A 253 20.20 18.84 -32.50
N SER A 254 19.67 18.80 -33.71
CA SER A 254 20.38 19.19 -34.92
C SER A 254 20.82 20.63 -34.66
N GLY A 255 22.02 20.78 -34.13
CA GLY A 255 22.75 22.04 -34.15
C GLY A 255 22.84 22.45 -35.61
N ASP A 256 21.96 23.36 -36.00
CA ASP A 256 22.09 24.17 -37.18
C ASP A 256 23.35 25.02 -36.98
N SER A 257 24.46 24.53 -37.54
CA SER A 257 25.74 25.21 -37.56
C SER A 257 25.68 26.29 -38.62
N SER A 258 25.25 27.48 -38.23
CA SER A 258 25.56 28.70 -38.98
C SER A 258 26.48 29.59 -38.13
N ASP A 259 27.76 29.58 -38.52
CA ASP A 259 28.70 30.70 -38.55
C ASP A 259 28.54 31.81 -37.51
N VAL A 260 29.38 31.79 -36.48
CA VAL A 260 29.97 33.03 -35.94
C VAL A 260 31.45 32.79 -35.69
N ASN A 261 32.25 33.26 -36.65
CA ASN A 261 33.69 33.39 -36.56
C ASN A 261 33.99 34.58 -35.63
N VAL A 262 34.58 34.35 -34.45
CA VAL A 262 35.15 35.41 -33.62
C VAL A 262 36.65 35.17 -33.51
N GLU A 263 37.41 35.85 -34.36
CA GLU A 263 38.82 36.12 -34.14
C GLU A 263 38.96 36.96 -32.86
N VAL A 264 39.66 36.44 -31.85
CA VAL A 264 40.20 37.25 -30.77
C VAL A 264 41.72 37.16 -30.83
N MET A 265 42.30 38.33 -31.04
CA MET A 265 43.72 38.60 -31.16
C MET A 265 44.50 38.22 -29.90
N VAL A 266 45.66 37.62 -30.15
CA VAL A 266 46.75 37.42 -29.20
C VAL A 266 47.60 38.68 -29.18
N GLU A 267 47.86 39.25 -28.00
CA GLU A 267 49.06 40.06 -27.73
C GLU A 267 49.28 40.26 -26.21
N GLY A 268 50.51 39.95 -25.76
CA GLY A 268 51.23 40.37 -24.53
C GLY A 268 50.59 40.10 -23.16
N GLU A 269 51.28 39.99 -22.03
CA GLU A 269 52.68 40.08 -21.62
C GLU A 269 52.67 39.66 -20.13
N ASP A 270 53.72 38.95 -19.69
CA ASP A 270 54.36 38.97 -18.38
C ASP A 270 53.59 38.65 -17.08
N GLY A 271 54.11 37.71 -16.27
CA GLY A 271 53.70 37.63 -14.86
C GLY A 271 54.13 36.39 -14.08
N TYR A 272 55.41 36.34 -13.73
CA TYR A 272 56.05 35.38 -12.82
C TYR A 272 55.45 35.41 -11.39
N THR A 273 55.05 34.26 -10.82
CA THR A 273 55.14 34.02 -9.36
C THR A 273 55.36 32.54 -9.05
N SER A 274 56.47 32.27 -8.37
CA SER A 274 56.90 30.98 -7.82
C SER A 274 55.96 30.49 -6.71
N ILE A 275 55.71 29.18 -6.67
CA ILE A 275 55.24 28.50 -5.46
C ILE A 275 56.38 27.62 -4.97
N GLU A 276 56.92 27.99 -3.81
CA GLU A 276 57.96 27.28 -3.09
C GLU A 276 57.41 26.00 -2.46
N GLU A 277 58.14 24.92 -2.70
CA GLU A 277 58.09 23.69 -1.91
C GLU A 277 58.61 23.99 -0.50
N THR A 278 57.80 23.74 0.52
CA THR A 278 58.28 23.69 1.91
C THR A 278 58.10 22.28 2.44
N SER A 279 59.22 21.57 2.47
CA SER A 279 59.47 20.37 3.26
C SER A 279 59.48 20.74 4.76
N GLY A 280 58.68 20.03 5.55
CA GLY A 280 58.70 20.09 7.01
C GLY A 280 58.62 18.69 7.62
N ASP A 281 59.74 18.23 8.15
CA ASP A 281 59.88 17.08 9.04
C ASP A 281 59.05 17.27 10.32
N GLY A 282 58.46 16.18 10.84
CA GLY A 282 57.83 16.19 12.16
C GLY A 282 57.08 14.91 12.55
N ASP A 283 57.79 14.06 13.28
CA ASP A 283 57.30 13.20 14.37
C ASP A 283 56.48 11.93 14.07
N ALA A 284 57.23 10.82 14.14
CA ALA A 284 56.75 9.55 14.62
C ALA A 284 56.23 9.65 16.07
N ARG A 285 54.97 9.29 16.30
CA ARG A 285 54.56 8.46 17.45
C ARG A 285 53.08 8.07 17.43
N THR A 286 52.89 6.77 17.73
CA THR A 286 51.73 6.11 18.35
C THR A 286 50.63 5.60 17.42
N ALA A 287 50.74 4.30 17.17
CA ALA A 287 49.67 3.40 16.80
C ALA A 287 48.41 3.63 17.66
N ALA A 288 47.29 3.88 16.99
CA ALA A 288 45.95 3.70 17.53
C ALA A 288 45.24 2.68 16.63
N GLY A 289 44.64 1.67 17.26
CA GLY A 289 44.38 0.36 16.67
C GLY A 289 43.45 0.37 15.47
N ALA A 290 43.91 -0.26 14.39
CA ALA A 290 43.02 -0.96 13.48
C ALA A 290 42.34 -2.07 14.29
N ALA A 291 41.10 -1.84 14.72
CA ALA A 291 40.26 -2.87 15.29
C ALA A 291 40.17 -4.01 14.26
N ALA A 292 40.58 -5.20 14.66
CA ALA A 292 40.36 -6.41 13.89
C ALA A 292 38.86 -6.49 13.52
N PRO A 293 38.50 -6.88 12.29
CA PRO A 293 37.10 -7.02 11.92
C PRO A 293 36.44 -7.98 12.91
N THR A 294 35.44 -7.49 13.62
CA THR A 294 34.61 -8.29 14.52
C THR A 294 34.09 -9.48 13.72
N ALA A 295 34.50 -10.69 14.12
CA ALA A 295 34.09 -11.94 13.50
C ALA A 295 32.56 -12.06 13.58
N GLY A 296 31.88 -11.65 12.52
CA GLY A 296 30.42 -11.58 12.46
C GLY A 296 29.85 -10.43 11.62
N ALA A 297 30.65 -9.41 11.29
CA ALA A 297 30.21 -8.35 10.38
C ALA A 297 30.11 -8.90 8.95
N SER A 298 28.90 -8.84 8.37
CA SER A 298 28.70 -9.14 6.95
C SER A 298 29.62 -8.27 6.10
N PRO A 299 30.29 -8.81 5.06
CA PRO A 299 31.11 -7.99 4.16
C PRO A 299 30.26 -6.97 3.38
N TYR A 300 28.95 -7.22 3.29
CA TYR A 300 27.99 -6.42 2.54
C TYR A 300 27.53 -5.18 3.32
N THR A 301 27.85 -3.99 2.80
CA THR A 301 27.48 -2.67 3.30
C THR A 301 26.02 -2.31 3.06
N ALA A 302 25.39 -2.84 2.01
CA ALA A 302 23.99 -2.57 1.67
C ALA A 302 23.01 -3.16 2.69
N LEU A 303 23.46 -4.14 3.47
CA LEU A 303 22.67 -4.76 4.54
C LEU A 303 22.63 -3.92 5.83
N ARG A 304 23.32 -2.78 5.91
CA ARG A 304 23.36 -1.95 7.14
C ARG A 304 22.02 -1.34 7.53
N GLY A 305 21.07 -1.21 6.60
CA GLY A 305 19.72 -0.71 6.87
C GLY A 305 18.65 -1.81 6.89
N VAL A 306 19.02 -3.06 6.65
CA VAL A 306 18.08 -4.18 6.62
C VAL A 306 18.02 -4.79 8.01
N PRO A 307 16.83 -5.06 8.56
CA PRO A 307 16.74 -5.67 9.87
C PRO A 307 17.37 -7.07 9.88
N ALA A 308 18.04 -7.39 10.99
CA ALA A 308 18.88 -8.59 11.08
C ALA A 308 18.09 -9.90 10.92
N ARG A 309 16.78 -9.85 11.15
CA ARG A 309 15.86 -10.98 11.05
C ARG A 309 15.70 -11.43 9.59
N GLU A 310 15.45 -10.50 8.68
CA GLU A 310 15.30 -10.72 7.25
C GLU A 310 16.61 -11.23 6.64
N VAL A 311 17.75 -10.67 7.05
CA VAL A 311 19.08 -11.14 6.62
C VAL A 311 19.35 -12.58 7.07
N SER A 312 18.97 -12.91 8.30
CA SER A 312 19.15 -14.27 8.85
C SER A 312 18.25 -15.28 8.12
N PHE A 313 17.00 -14.90 7.86
CA PHE A 313 16.06 -15.71 7.09
C PHE A 313 16.52 -15.90 5.63
N LEU A 314 17.06 -14.85 4.99
CA LEU A 314 17.62 -14.96 3.65
C LEU A 314 18.78 -15.97 3.61
N LYS A 315 19.70 -15.91 4.57
CA LYS A 315 20.81 -16.88 4.67
C LYS A 315 20.31 -18.32 4.79
N GLU A 316 19.23 -18.52 5.55
CA GLU A 316 18.61 -19.82 5.71
C GLU A 316 17.98 -20.33 4.40
N ILE A 317 17.16 -19.50 3.74
CA ILE A 317 16.52 -19.84 2.46
C ILE A 317 17.56 -20.14 1.38
N MET A 318 18.65 -19.37 1.33
CA MET A 318 19.73 -19.57 0.37
C MET A 318 20.34 -20.97 0.48
N GLY A 319 20.38 -21.56 1.67
CA GLY A 319 20.87 -22.92 1.92
C GLY A 319 19.90 -24.06 1.54
N VAL A 320 18.63 -23.77 1.25
CA VAL A 320 17.60 -24.80 1.00
C VAL A 320 17.53 -25.15 -0.49
N ALA A 321 18.15 -26.26 -0.91
CA ALA A 321 18.21 -26.64 -2.34
C ALA A 321 16.84 -26.87 -3.03
N SER A 322 15.84 -27.44 -2.34
CA SER A 322 14.52 -27.72 -2.92
C SER A 322 13.65 -26.47 -3.06
N SER A 323 13.11 -26.22 -4.26
CA SER A 323 12.21 -25.09 -4.55
C SER A 323 10.89 -25.19 -3.77
N GLU A 324 10.26 -26.36 -3.75
CA GLU A 324 9.02 -26.60 -2.99
C GLU A 324 9.21 -26.33 -1.50
N LYS A 325 10.35 -26.78 -0.94
CA LYS A 325 10.67 -26.51 0.47
C LYS A 325 10.85 -25.01 0.69
N ARG A 326 11.58 -24.29 -0.16
CA ARG A 326 11.72 -22.82 -0.04
C ARG A 326 10.39 -22.10 -0.09
N ARG A 327 9.53 -22.43 -1.08
CA ARG A 327 8.19 -21.85 -1.19
C ARG A 327 7.36 -22.08 0.07
N SER A 328 7.37 -23.29 0.61
CA SER A 328 6.64 -23.58 1.86
C SER A 328 7.17 -22.81 3.08
N LEU A 329 8.47 -22.46 3.09
CA LEU A 329 9.07 -21.64 4.15
C LEU A 329 8.74 -20.16 3.97
N LEU A 330 8.80 -19.66 2.74
CA LEU A 330 8.38 -18.30 2.38
C LEU A 330 6.91 -18.08 2.72
N GLU A 331 6.03 -19.02 2.33
CA GLU A 331 4.60 -18.97 2.62
C GLU A 331 4.34 -18.94 4.13
N ALA A 332 4.97 -19.85 4.87
CA ALA A 332 4.86 -19.88 6.33
C ALA A 332 5.34 -18.57 6.97
N ALA A 333 6.45 -18.01 6.48
CA ALA A 333 7.01 -16.77 7.01
C ALA A 333 6.14 -15.55 6.71
N PHE A 334 5.64 -15.39 5.48
CA PHE A 334 4.80 -14.26 5.06
C PHE A 334 3.38 -14.33 5.64
N GLN A 335 2.85 -15.53 5.88
CA GLN A 335 1.58 -15.71 6.61
C GLN A 335 1.72 -15.47 8.12
N GLY A 336 2.92 -15.16 8.63
CA GLY A 336 3.16 -15.00 10.06
C GLY A 336 3.01 -16.29 10.87
N ASN A 337 3.11 -17.46 10.21
CA ASN A 337 3.11 -18.78 10.81
C ASN A 337 4.48 -19.45 10.66
N PRO A 338 5.57 -18.86 11.19
CA PRO A 338 6.90 -19.41 11.03
C PRO A 338 6.95 -20.79 11.67
N LYS A 339 7.09 -21.80 10.82
CA LYS A 339 7.36 -23.15 11.26
C LYS A 339 8.82 -23.20 11.72
N PRO A 340 9.12 -23.77 12.89
CA PRO A 340 10.50 -24.06 13.24
C PRO A 340 11.06 -24.96 12.13
N ILE A 341 12.12 -24.51 11.49
CA ILE A 341 12.76 -25.26 10.43
C ILE A 341 13.49 -26.42 11.10
N ASN A 342 12.81 -27.56 11.19
CA ASN A 342 13.40 -28.83 11.62
C ASN A 342 14.48 -29.22 10.60
N GLY A 343 15.71 -28.74 10.81
CA GLY A 343 16.64 -28.74 9.68
C GLY A 343 18.10 -28.38 9.93
N SER A 344 18.65 -28.51 11.13
CA SER A 344 20.04 -28.99 11.26
C SER A 344 20.24 -29.53 12.67
N GLY A 345 20.40 -30.85 12.79
CA GLY A 345 20.64 -31.58 14.04
C GLY A 345 22.02 -31.30 14.63
N GLY A 346 22.35 -30.02 14.87
CA GLY A 346 23.46 -29.64 15.72
C GLY A 346 23.01 -29.68 17.17
N ASN A 347 23.55 -30.62 17.95
CA ASN A 347 23.38 -30.77 19.40
C ASN A 347 23.97 -29.58 20.20
N ASN A 348 23.70 -28.33 19.80
CA ASN A 348 24.09 -27.16 20.57
C ASN A 348 22.97 -26.83 21.54
N LYS A 349 23.12 -27.42 22.72
CA LYS A 349 22.34 -27.18 23.93
C LYS A 349 22.62 -25.76 24.44
N SER A 350 22.02 -24.76 23.80
CA SER A 350 21.84 -23.42 24.36
C SER A 350 20.35 -23.09 24.35
N GLU A 351 19.64 -23.69 25.30
CA GLU A 351 18.36 -23.20 25.77
C GLU A 351 18.58 -21.82 26.39
N THR A 352 18.13 -20.74 25.77
CA THR A 352 17.26 -19.71 26.36
C THR A 352 17.03 -18.54 25.40
N SER A 353 15.75 -18.18 25.25
CA SER A 353 15.21 -16.90 24.74
C SER A 353 15.49 -16.46 23.29
N SER A 354 14.76 -17.02 22.32
CA SER A 354 13.98 -16.26 21.31
C SER A 354 13.31 -17.17 20.27
N ASN A 355 12.74 -18.30 20.70
CA ASN A 355 11.99 -19.21 19.81
C ASN A 355 10.64 -18.64 19.32
N TYR A 356 10.45 -17.32 19.43
CA TYR A 356 9.27 -16.63 18.97
C TYR A 356 9.49 -16.23 17.52
N ILE A 357 8.83 -16.99 16.64
CA ILE A 357 8.08 -16.47 15.51
C ILE A 357 8.63 -15.14 14.98
N ASN A 358 9.74 -15.18 14.25
CA ASN A 358 10.15 -14.03 13.47
C ASN A 358 9.21 -13.93 12.28
N VAL A 359 8.10 -13.20 12.45
CA VAL A 359 7.26 -12.77 11.34
C VAL A 359 8.18 -12.01 10.39
N ILE A 360 8.36 -12.54 9.18
CA ILE A 360 9.18 -11.90 8.17
C ILE A 360 8.29 -10.91 7.43
N ARG A 361 8.72 -9.66 7.41
CA ARG A 361 8.10 -8.57 6.66
C ARG A 361 8.40 -8.76 5.17
N PRO A 362 7.39 -9.08 4.32
CA PRO A 362 7.64 -9.36 2.91
C PRO A 362 8.26 -8.15 2.19
N GLY A 363 7.86 -6.94 2.55
CA GLY A 363 8.41 -5.70 1.99
C GLY A 363 9.91 -5.58 2.26
N ALA A 364 10.30 -5.63 3.53
CA ALA A 364 11.69 -5.56 3.97
C ALA A 364 12.55 -6.72 3.44
N PHE A 365 11.99 -7.93 3.36
CA PHE A 365 12.68 -9.10 2.82
C PHE A 365 12.99 -8.94 1.33
N MET A 366 12.04 -8.44 0.53
CA MET A 366 12.26 -8.17 -0.88
C MET A 366 13.31 -7.07 -1.10
N ASP A 367 13.32 -6.05 -0.24
CA ASP A 367 14.36 -5.01 -0.26
C ASP A 367 15.73 -5.56 0.12
N CYS A 368 15.80 -6.49 1.07
CA CYS A 368 17.04 -7.18 1.42
C CYS A 368 17.65 -7.91 0.21
N ILE A 369 16.82 -8.63 -0.57
CA ILE A 369 17.30 -9.37 -1.74
C ILE A 369 17.83 -8.40 -2.80
N LYS A 370 17.08 -7.33 -3.11
CA LYS A 370 17.49 -6.33 -4.12
C LYS A 370 18.72 -5.54 -3.70
N ALA A 371 18.83 -5.16 -2.43
CA ALA A 371 20.01 -4.49 -1.89
C ALA A 371 21.27 -5.37 -1.99
N LEU A 372 21.13 -6.68 -1.71
CA LEU A 372 22.23 -7.61 -1.85
C LEU A 372 22.61 -7.83 -3.33
N GLN A 373 21.63 -7.96 -4.23
CA GLN A 373 21.87 -8.08 -5.67
C GLN A 373 22.59 -6.84 -6.22
N SER A 374 22.14 -5.63 -5.85
CA SER A 374 22.75 -4.38 -6.33
C SER A 374 24.17 -4.19 -5.81
N GLU A 375 24.45 -4.58 -4.56
CA GLU A 375 25.81 -4.56 -4.03
C GLU A 375 26.73 -5.55 -4.74
N MET A 376 26.25 -6.76 -5.02
CA MET A 376 27.03 -7.78 -5.74
C MET A 376 27.29 -7.42 -7.21
N LEU A 377 26.39 -6.64 -7.83
CA LEU A 377 26.58 -6.08 -9.18
C LEU A 377 27.42 -4.79 -9.17
N GLY A 378 27.62 -4.18 -8.00
CA GLY A 378 28.29 -2.90 -7.86
C GLY A 378 29.79 -2.94 -8.21
N PRO A 379 30.35 -1.80 -8.66
CA PRO A 379 31.74 -1.71 -9.12
C PRO A 379 32.77 -2.06 -8.02
N GLN A 380 32.41 -1.94 -6.74
CA GLN A 380 33.29 -2.25 -5.61
C GLN A 380 33.64 -3.74 -5.47
N TYR A 381 32.80 -4.65 -5.99
CA TYR A 381 33.00 -6.09 -5.84
C TYR A 381 33.50 -6.79 -7.11
N GLY A 382 33.93 -5.99 -8.11
CA GLY A 382 34.28 -6.47 -9.43
C GLY A 382 33.02 -6.90 -10.18
N TYR A 383 32.62 -6.11 -11.18
CA TYR A 383 31.48 -6.39 -12.05
C TYR A 383 31.36 -7.87 -12.39
N GLY A 384 30.37 -8.55 -11.80
CA GLY A 384 30.00 -9.91 -12.19
C GLY A 384 31.16 -10.91 -12.26
N THR A 385 32.08 -10.89 -11.28
CA THR A 385 33.10 -11.96 -11.19
C THR A 385 32.40 -13.32 -11.21
N GLU A 386 32.95 -14.29 -11.97
CA GLU A 386 32.34 -15.62 -12.16
C GLU A 386 31.96 -16.30 -10.83
N THR A 387 32.66 -15.95 -9.75
CA THR A 387 32.42 -16.43 -8.38
C THR A 387 31.07 -16.01 -7.80
N ASN A 388 30.52 -14.86 -8.21
CA ASN A 388 29.27 -14.32 -7.68
C ASN A 388 28.03 -14.73 -8.50
N GLN A 389 28.24 -15.24 -9.73
CA GLN A 389 27.16 -15.53 -10.65
C GLN A 389 26.19 -16.58 -10.09
N GLY A 390 26.71 -17.63 -9.45
CA GLY A 390 25.87 -18.66 -8.82
C GLY A 390 24.97 -18.11 -7.72
N THR A 391 25.50 -17.19 -6.90
CA THR A 391 24.74 -16.53 -5.82
C THR A 391 23.69 -15.57 -6.37
N LEU A 392 24.01 -14.83 -7.44
CA LEU A 392 23.05 -13.93 -8.10
C LEU A 392 21.87 -14.69 -8.72
N VAL A 393 22.15 -15.76 -9.47
CA VAL A 393 21.11 -16.65 -10.02
C VAL A 393 20.24 -17.18 -8.88
N ARG A 394 20.87 -17.56 -7.78
CA ARG A 394 20.17 -18.10 -6.62
C ARG A 394 19.29 -17.07 -5.91
N LEU A 395 19.76 -15.84 -5.74
CA LEU A 395 18.96 -14.74 -5.20
C LEU A 395 17.76 -14.42 -6.10
N GLU A 396 17.96 -14.49 -7.41
CA GLU A 396 16.90 -14.29 -8.40
C GLU A 396 15.82 -15.38 -8.31
N GLU A 397 16.22 -16.66 -8.16
CA GLU A 397 15.29 -17.77 -7.92
C GLU A 397 14.45 -17.54 -6.66
N VAL A 398 15.10 -17.13 -5.55
CA VAL A 398 14.41 -16.85 -4.28
C VAL A 398 13.44 -15.68 -4.42
N TRP A 399 13.85 -14.62 -5.11
CA TRP A 399 12.98 -13.48 -5.38
C TRP A 399 11.77 -13.86 -6.24
N ARG A 400 11.95 -14.64 -7.31
CA ARG A 400 10.84 -15.15 -8.14
C ARG A 400 9.88 -16.03 -7.34
N GLU A 401 10.40 -16.92 -6.50
CA GLU A 401 9.59 -17.75 -5.61
C GLU A 401 8.82 -16.92 -4.58
N SER A 402 9.41 -15.83 -4.09
CA SER A 402 8.75 -14.91 -3.17
C SER A 402 7.57 -14.19 -3.83
N ILE A 403 7.72 -13.78 -5.10
CA ILE A 403 6.61 -13.21 -5.89
C ILE A 403 5.45 -14.18 -6.01
N LEU A 404 5.71 -15.43 -6.39
CA LEU A 404 4.66 -16.45 -6.52
C LEU A 404 3.91 -16.67 -5.20
N VAL A 405 4.64 -16.73 -4.09
CA VAL A 405 4.01 -16.85 -2.75
C VAL A 405 3.17 -15.62 -2.42
N LEU A 406 3.59 -14.42 -2.81
CA LEU A 406 2.81 -13.20 -2.59
C LEU A 406 1.55 -13.17 -3.47
N GLU A 407 1.61 -13.68 -4.70
CA GLU A 407 0.43 -13.84 -5.56
C GLU A 407 -0.59 -14.81 -4.94
N ASP A 408 -0.12 -15.94 -4.40
CA ASP A 408 -0.95 -16.90 -3.68
C ASP A 408 -1.63 -16.25 -2.45
N ILE A 409 -0.87 -15.46 -1.66
CA ILE A 409 -1.39 -14.76 -0.47
C ILE A 409 -2.35 -13.62 -0.86
N ALA A 410 -2.09 -12.91 -1.96
CA ALA A 410 -2.95 -11.86 -2.49
C ALA A 410 -4.33 -12.38 -2.94
N GLY A 411 -4.49 -13.70 -3.05
CA GLY A 411 -5.70 -14.35 -3.53
C GLY A 411 -5.85 -14.26 -5.05
N ASP A 412 -4.76 -13.97 -5.78
CA ASP A 412 -4.74 -13.91 -7.24
C ASP A 412 -4.64 -15.35 -7.80
N ALA A 413 -5.61 -16.20 -7.46
CA ALA A 413 -5.62 -17.63 -7.75
C ALA A 413 -5.71 -18.00 -9.26
N ASN A 414 -5.53 -17.03 -10.17
CA ASN A 414 -5.58 -17.22 -11.61
C ASN A 414 -4.21 -17.32 -12.31
N TYR A 415 -3.09 -17.22 -11.58
CA TYR A 415 -1.75 -17.42 -12.15
C TYR A 415 -1.26 -18.86 -11.93
N MET A 416 -1.76 -19.80 -12.75
CA MET A 416 -1.06 -21.07 -12.97
C MET A 416 -0.16 -20.89 -14.21
N PRO A 417 1.16 -21.14 -14.11
CA PRO A 417 2.11 -20.96 -15.22
C PRO A 417 1.89 -21.89 -16.41
#